data_AF-A0A5K1B631-F1
#
_entry.id   AF-A0A5K1B631-F1
#
_cell.length_a   1.000
_cell.length_b   1.000
_cell.length_c   1.000
_cell.angle_alpha   90.00
_cell.angle_beta   90.00
_cell.angle_gamma   90.00
#
_symmetry.space_group_name_H-M   'P 1'
#
loop_
_entity.id
_entity.type
_entity.pdbx_description
1 polymer ?
#
loop_
_entity_poly.entity_id
_entity_poly.type
_entity_poly.pdbx_seq_one_letter_code
_entity_poly.pdbx_strand_id
1 'polypeptide(L)' 'SLAKELGIRVVPTFKILKGGKVAKEVTGAKFDDLVAAIDAVRNS' A
#
# COMPACT_ATOMS: atom_id res chain seq x y z
N SER A 1 -3.48 -1.31 21.88
CA SER A 1 -4.16 -0.02 21.65
C SER A 1 -5.55 -0.31 21.11
N LEU A 2 -6.56 0.45 21.55
CA LEU A 2 -7.98 0.32 21.18
C LEU A 2 -8.22 0.15 19.67
N ALA A 3 -7.30 0.67 18.85
CA ALA A 3 -7.31 0.60 17.40
C ALA A 3 -7.34 -0.82 16.79
N LYS A 4 -6.76 -1.81 17.45
CA LYS A 4 -6.65 -3.17 16.91
C LYS A 4 -7.92 -4.01 17.14
N GLU A 5 -8.67 -3.72 18.21
CA GLU A 5 -9.96 -4.35 18.53
C GLU A 5 -11.14 -3.66 17.83
N LEU A 6 -11.04 -2.37 17.47
CA LEU A 6 -12.08 -1.63 16.75
C LEU A 6 -12.00 -1.73 15.21
N GLY A 7 -11.04 -2.49 14.67
CA GLY A 7 -10.88 -2.62 13.21
C GLY A 7 -10.40 -1.33 12.52
N ILE A 8 -9.59 -0.51 13.20
CA ILE A 8 -9.10 0.75 12.63
C ILE A 8 -8.19 0.45 11.43
N ARG A 9 -8.73 0.69 10.23
CA ARG A 9 -8.02 0.62 8.96
C ARG A 9 -7.11 1.83 8.81
N VAL A 10 -5.87 1.62 8.41
CA VAL A 10 -4.90 2.69 8.15
C VAL A 10 -5.31 3.42 6.87
N VAL A 11 -5.50 4.74 6.97
CA VAL A 11 -5.84 5.61 5.84
C VAL A 11 -4.70 6.63 5.65
N PRO A 12 -4.25 6.90 4.42
CA PRO A 12 -4.60 6.22 3.17
C PRO A 12 -4.01 4.80 3.09
N THR A 13 -4.52 3.98 2.17
CA THR A 13 -3.89 2.72 1.74
C THR A 13 -3.89 2.68 0.21
N PHE A 14 -2.74 2.44 -0.38
CA PHE A 14 -2.52 2.36 -1.82
C PHE A 14 -2.29 0.91 -2.21
N LYS A 15 -3.04 0.40 -3.20
CA LYS A 15 -2.80 -0.90 -3.82
C LYS A 15 -2.28 -0.67 -5.24
N ILE A 16 -1.18 -1.32 -5.59
CA ILE A 16 -0.60 -1.30 -6.93
C ILE A 16 -1.00 -2.60 -7.61
N LEU A 17 -1.64 -2.50 -8.77
CA LEU A 17 -2.12 -3.65 -9.53
C LEU A 17 -1.26 -3.90 -10.77
N LYS A 18 -1.02 -5.18 -11.10
CA LYS A 18 -0.38 -5.63 -12.36
C LYS A 18 -1.06 -6.91 -12.83
N GLY A 19 -1.45 -6.96 -14.11
CA GLY A 19 -2.20 -8.10 -14.65
C GLY A 19 -3.53 -8.37 -13.93
N GLY A 20 -4.21 -7.33 -13.47
CA GLY A 20 -5.49 -7.45 -12.75
C GLY A 20 -5.39 -8.00 -11.31
N LYS A 21 -4.18 -8.22 -10.79
CA LYS A 21 -3.94 -8.68 -9.42
C LYS A 21 -3.18 -7.63 -8.61
N VAL A 22 -3.36 -7.64 -7.29
CA VAL A 22 -2.57 -6.78 -6.39
C VAL A 22 -1.13 -7.27 -6.39
N ALA A 23 -0.22 -6.42 -6.87
CA ALA A 23 1.21 -6.68 -6.89
C ALA A 23 1.89 -6.16 -5.62
N LYS A 24 1.45 -5.00 -5.10
CA LYS A 24 1.94 -4.42 -3.84
C LYS A 24 0.86 -3.61 -3.12
N GLU A 25 1.07 -3.40 -1.82
CA GLU A 25 0.26 -2.54 -0.96
C GLU A 25 1.17 -1.63 -0.13
N VAL A 26 0.80 -0.36 -0.01
CA VAL A 26 1.47 0.65 0.84
C VAL A 26 0.42 1.30 1.72
N THR A 27 0.61 1.27 3.04
CA THR A 27 -0.32 1.85 4.02
C THR A 27 0.24 3.13 4.63
N GLY A 28 -0.63 4.08 4.90
CA GLY A 28 -0.31 5.41 5.39
C GLY A 28 0.16 6.38 4.29
N ALA A 29 0.37 7.64 4.69
CA ALA A 29 0.83 8.71 3.79
C ALA A 29 2.36 8.70 3.69
N LYS A 30 2.93 7.66 3.10
CA LYS A 30 4.39 7.48 2.95
C LYS A 30 4.80 7.65 1.49
N PHE A 31 5.25 8.84 1.14
CA PHE A 31 5.56 9.20 -0.24
C PHE A 31 6.69 8.33 -0.83
N ASP A 32 7.83 8.26 -0.15
CA ASP A 32 9.00 7.53 -0.66
C ASP A 32 8.71 6.02 -0.82
N ASP A 33 8.00 5.43 0.15
CA ASP A 33 7.58 4.02 0.09
C ASP A 33 6.65 3.75 -1.11
N LEU A 34 5.73 4.69 -1.40
CA LEU A 34 4.83 4.59 -2.53
C LEU A 34 5.58 4.68 -3.86
N VAL A 35 6.51 5.63 -4.00
CA VAL A 35 7.33 5.79 -5.21
C VAL A 35 8.18 4.54 -5.45
N ALA A 36 8.87 4.05 -4.42
CA ALA A 36 9.68 2.84 -4.53
C ALA A 36 8.85 1.60 -4.90
N ALA A 37 7.63 1.48 -4.35
CA ALA A 37 6.74 0.38 -4.68
C ALA A 37 6.26 0.43 -6.15
N ILE A 38 6.01 1.62 -6.69
CA ILE A 38 5.64 1.83 -8.10
C ILE A 38 6.79 1.43 -9.02
N ASP A 39 8.00 1.94 -8.76
CA ASP A 39 9.17 1.65 -9.59
C ASP A 39 9.52 0.15 -9.60
N ALA A 40 9.40 -0.53 -8.46
CA ALA A 40 9.61 -1.97 -8.36
C ALA A 40 8.63 -2.77 -9.23
N VAL A 41 7.33 -2.41 -9.23
CA VAL A 41 6.32 -3.10 -10.05
C VAL A 41 6.51 -2.81 -11.54
N ARG A 42 6.93 -1.59 -11.90
CA ARG A 42 7.21 -1.20 -13.29
C ARG A 42 8.33 -2.04 -13.92
N ASN A 43 9.38 -2.34 -13.14
CA ASN A 43 10.59 -3.00 -13.64
C ASN A 43 10.59 -4.53 -13.43
N SER A 44 9.43 -5.15 -13.16
CA SER A 44 9.25 -6.60 -12.96
C SER A 44 8.54 -7.31 -14.12
#